data_AF-A0A0A1WFN7-F1
#
_entry.id   AF-A0A0A1WFN7-F1
#
_cell.length_a   1.000
_cell.length_b   1.000
_cell.length_c   1.000
_cell.angle_alpha   90.00
_cell.angle_beta   90.00
_cell.angle_gamma   90.00
#
_symmetry.space_group_name_H-M   'P 1'
#
loop_
_entity.id
_entity.type
_entity.pdbx_description
1 polymer ?
#
loop_
_entity_poly.entity_id
_entity_poly.type
_entity_poly.pdbx_seq_one_letter_code
_entity_poly.pdbx_strand_id
1 'polypeptide(L)'
;IPTGLGRPSNPQQVSMLYYLECPYHTQNVKVPDAINWTATYRRDSDIMAPYEKWLYYDAKINQVEQDHNYAMNKTKKVAWFVSNCGARNGRLQFAHELQKYIDVSISFSLF
;
A
#
# COMPACT_ATOMS: atom_id res chain seq x y z
N ILE A 1 -13.64 -6.59 14.16
CA ILE A 1 -13.24 -8.03 14.14
C ILE A 1 -14.28 -8.84 14.90
N PRO A 2 -14.85 -9.93 14.33
CA PRO A 2 -15.85 -10.74 15.01
C PRO A 2 -15.29 -11.27 16.33
N THR A 3 -16.04 -11.12 17.40
CA THR A 3 -15.70 -11.60 18.75
C THR A 3 -15.77 -13.12 18.90
N GLY A 4 -15.96 -13.87 17.79
CA GLY A 4 -16.24 -15.31 17.79
C GLY A 4 -15.29 -16.17 16.96
N LEU A 5 -14.12 -15.65 16.54
CA LEU A 5 -13.09 -16.47 15.89
C LEU A 5 -12.38 -17.32 16.95
N GLY A 6 -12.84 -18.56 17.14
CA GLY A 6 -12.10 -19.61 17.85
C GLY A 6 -11.13 -20.32 16.93
N ARG A 7 -10.13 -21.03 17.48
CA ARG A 7 -9.29 -21.91 16.67
C ARG A 7 -10.15 -22.97 15.99
N PRO A 8 -9.96 -23.23 14.69
CA PRO A 8 -10.69 -24.29 14.00
C PRO A 8 -10.36 -25.65 14.62
N SER A 9 -11.38 -26.50 14.77
CA SER A 9 -11.21 -27.86 15.31
C SER A 9 -10.47 -28.80 14.34
N ASN A 10 -10.42 -28.45 13.05
CA ASN A 10 -9.72 -29.23 12.04
C ASN A 10 -8.23 -28.83 12.01
N PRO A 11 -7.29 -29.75 12.27
CA PRO A 11 -5.85 -29.44 12.26
C PRO A 11 -5.30 -29.07 10.88
N GLN A 12 -6.03 -29.34 9.79
CA GLN A 12 -5.65 -28.92 8.43
C GLN A 12 -6.13 -27.51 8.07
N GLN A 13 -6.97 -26.89 8.91
CA GLN A 13 -7.44 -25.52 8.68
C GLN A 13 -6.51 -24.52 9.38
N VAL A 14 -6.07 -23.52 8.64
CA VAL A 14 -5.22 -22.44 9.14
C VAL A 14 -6.02 -21.14 9.19
N SER A 15 -5.99 -20.45 10.33
CA SER A 15 -6.59 -19.12 10.47
C SER A 15 -5.54 -18.05 10.20
N MET A 16 -5.85 -17.14 9.28
CA MET A 16 -4.92 -16.10 8.83
C MET A 16 -5.47 -14.71 9.09
N LEU A 17 -4.62 -13.83 9.61
CA LEU A 17 -4.88 -12.41 9.74
C LEU A 17 -4.40 -11.67 8.49
N TYR A 18 -5.32 -11.07 7.75
CA TYR A 18 -5.01 -10.27 6.56
C TYR A 18 -5.24 -8.78 6.83
N TYR A 19 -4.16 -7.97 6.73
CA TYR A 19 -4.23 -6.52 6.88
C TYR A 19 -3.19 -5.83 6.00
N LEU A 20 -3.64 -4.83 5.25
CA LEU A 20 -2.77 -3.94 4.47
C LEU A 20 -2.64 -2.53 5.06
N GLU A 21 -3.42 -2.24 6.10
CA GLU A 21 -3.44 -0.94 6.77
C GLU A 21 -2.38 -0.85 7.87
N CYS A 22 -1.92 0.37 8.14
CA CYS A 22 -0.96 0.61 9.22
C CYS A 22 -1.56 0.35 10.61
N PRO A 23 -0.75 0.07 11.65
CA PRO A 23 -1.24 -0.24 13.00
C PRO A 23 -2.19 0.81 13.59
N TYR A 24 -2.03 2.08 13.22
CA TYR A 24 -2.93 3.16 13.66
C TYR A 24 -4.35 3.06 13.07
N HIS A 25 -4.51 2.38 11.94
CA HIS A 25 -5.79 2.16 11.26
C HIS A 25 -6.22 0.68 11.31
N THR A 26 -5.44 -0.19 11.95
CA THR A 26 -5.82 -1.57 12.24
C THR A 26 -6.61 -1.61 13.54
N GLN A 27 -7.82 -2.19 13.51
CA GLN A 27 -8.58 -2.44 14.73
C GLN A 27 -7.86 -3.47 15.63
N ASN A 28 -7.97 -3.30 16.95
CA ASN A 28 -7.40 -4.25 17.90
C ASN A 28 -7.92 -5.68 17.65
N VAL A 29 -6.97 -6.60 17.44
CA VAL A 29 -7.24 -8.03 17.26
C VAL A 29 -7.71 -8.61 18.59
N LYS A 30 -9.00 -8.96 18.66
CA LYS A 30 -9.64 -9.44 19.90
C LYS A 30 -9.31 -10.89 20.26
N VAL A 31 -8.77 -11.66 19.32
CA VAL A 31 -8.46 -13.09 19.49
C VAL A 31 -7.12 -13.40 18.80
N PRO A 32 -5.98 -12.91 19.36
CA PRO A 32 -4.66 -13.16 18.79
C PRO A 32 -4.33 -14.66 18.78
N ASP A 33 -4.75 -15.39 19.82
CA ASP A 33 -4.44 -16.82 19.96
C ASP A 33 -5.12 -17.71 18.91
N ALA A 34 -6.15 -17.20 18.24
CA ALA A 34 -6.85 -17.90 17.17
C ALA A 34 -6.20 -17.70 15.79
N ILE A 35 -5.12 -16.91 15.69
CA ILE A 35 -4.41 -16.63 14.44
C ILE A 35 -3.15 -17.48 14.38
N ASN A 36 -3.00 -18.25 13.30
CA ASN A 36 -1.80 -19.02 13.02
C ASN A 36 -0.83 -18.24 12.14
N TRP A 37 -1.33 -17.60 11.09
CA TRP A 37 -0.53 -16.89 10.10
C TRP A 37 -0.92 -15.42 9.97
N THR A 38 0.04 -14.62 9.59
CA THR A 38 -0.12 -13.22 9.22
C THR A 38 0.15 -13.03 7.74
N ALA A 39 -0.72 -12.27 7.07
CA ALA A 39 -0.55 -11.84 5.70
C ALA A 39 -0.67 -10.31 5.65
N THR A 40 0.46 -9.62 5.72
CA THR A 40 0.50 -8.14 5.75
C THR A 40 1.56 -7.57 4.82
N TYR A 41 1.57 -6.24 4.69
CA TYR A 41 2.60 -5.52 3.93
C TYR A 41 4.01 -5.63 4.52
N ARG A 42 4.14 -6.09 5.77
CA ARG A 42 5.45 -6.24 6.40
C ARG A 42 6.17 -7.48 5.88
N ARG A 43 7.49 -7.39 5.77
CA ARG A 43 8.35 -8.49 5.29
C ARG A 43 8.52 -9.62 6.32
N ASP A 44 8.17 -9.38 7.57
CA ASP A 44 8.23 -10.36 8.67
C ASP A 44 6.91 -11.11 8.88
N SER A 45 5.92 -10.94 7.99
CA SER A 45 4.70 -11.76 7.97
C SER A 45 4.95 -13.14 7.38
N ASP A 46 4.19 -14.14 7.83
CA ASP A 46 4.24 -15.53 7.31
C ASP A 46 4.04 -15.58 5.79
N ILE A 47 3.12 -14.75 5.29
CA ILE A 47 2.89 -14.51 3.87
C ILE A 47 3.06 -13.01 3.62
N MET A 48 4.06 -12.64 2.81
CA MET A 48 4.24 -11.25 2.43
C MET A 48 3.13 -10.82 1.44
N ALA A 49 2.28 -9.90 1.85
CA ALA A 49 1.19 -9.35 1.06
C ALA A 49 1.39 -7.83 0.85
N PRO A 50 2.22 -7.40 -0.12
CA PRO A 50 2.44 -5.99 -0.37
C PRO A 50 1.18 -5.31 -0.95
N TYR A 51 1.02 -4.02 -0.66
CA TYR A 51 0.06 -3.18 -1.39
C TYR A 51 0.46 -3.18 -2.86
N GLU A 52 -0.49 -3.50 -3.73
CA GLU A 52 -0.43 -3.55 -5.20
C GLU A 52 0.95 -3.32 -5.82
N LYS A 53 1.47 -4.34 -6.49
CA LYS A 53 2.74 -4.23 -7.21
C LYS A 53 2.47 -3.93 -8.68
N TRP A 54 3.16 -2.92 -9.21
CA TRP A 54 3.22 -2.75 -10.66
C TRP A 54 3.96 -3.91 -11.31
N LEU A 55 3.31 -4.52 -12.30
CA LEU A 55 3.84 -5.64 -13.06
C LEU A 55 3.73 -5.34 -14.54
N TYR A 56 4.74 -5.73 -15.30
CA TYR A 56 4.65 -5.75 -16.75
C TYR A 56 3.55 -6.74 -17.16
N TYR A 57 2.75 -6.35 -18.17
CA TYR A 57 1.77 -7.26 -18.77
C TYR A 57 2.45 -8.46 -19.43
N ASP A 58 3.54 -8.20 -20.17
CA ASP A 58 4.45 -9.23 -20.69
C ASP A 58 5.84 -9.02 -20.07
N ALA A 59 6.30 -10.00 -19.28
CA ALA A 59 7.60 -9.98 -18.63
C ALA A 59 8.80 -9.97 -19.61
N LYS A 60 8.58 -10.29 -20.89
CA LYS A 60 9.60 -10.21 -21.94
C LYS A 60 9.77 -8.79 -22.46
N ILE A 61 8.76 -7.94 -22.30
CA ILE A 61 8.74 -6.57 -22.81
C ILE A 61 8.92 -5.61 -21.63
N ASN A 62 10.18 -5.40 -21.26
CA ASN A 62 10.52 -4.51 -20.14
C ASN A 62 10.70 -3.05 -20.57
N GLN A 63 10.89 -2.82 -21.87
CA GLN A 63 11.04 -1.51 -22.48
C GLN A 63 10.47 -1.53 -23.89
N VAL A 64 9.78 -0.44 -24.25
CA VAL A 64 9.28 -0.20 -25.60
C VAL A 64 9.98 1.05 -26.11
N GLU A 65 10.33 1.08 -27.39
CA GLU A 65 10.89 2.28 -28.00
C GLU A 65 9.83 3.40 -27.93
N GLN A 66 10.19 4.54 -27.35
CA GLN A 66 9.25 5.65 -27.19
C GLN A 66 9.38 6.54 -28.43
N ASP A 67 8.35 6.57 -29.26
CA ASP A 67 8.26 7.41 -30.46
C ASP A 67 7.91 8.87 -30.14
N HIS A 68 7.50 9.15 -28.90
CA HIS A 68 7.13 10.48 -28.46
C HIS A 68 7.72 10.83 -27.10
N ASN A 69 8.00 12.12 -26.93
CA ASN A 69 8.47 12.66 -25.66
C ASN A 69 7.28 12.96 -24.73
N TYR A 70 6.96 12.05 -23.83
CA TYR A 70 5.92 12.21 -22.80
C TYR A 70 6.18 13.36 -21.82
N ALA A 71 7.40 13.92 -21.79
CA ALA A 71 7.74 15.08 -20.98
C ALA A 71 7.61 16.40 -21.75
N MET A 72 7.33 16.37 -23.06
CA MET A 72 7.16 17.57 -23.86
C MET A 72 6.06 18.47 -23.26
N ASN A 73 6.38 19.75 -23.08
CA ASN A 73 5.51 20.78 -22.50
C ASN A 73 5.06 20.55 -21.04
N LYS A 74 5.57 19.52 -20.33
CA LYS A 74 5.31 19.37 -18.90
C LYS A 74 6.14 20.38 -18.12
N THR A 75 5.46 21.23 -17.34
CA THR A 75 6.09 22.29 -16.54
C THR A 75 6.39 21.84 -15.11
N LYS A 76 5.64 20.85 -14.60
CA LYS A 76 5.82 20.31 -13.25
C LYS A 76 6.84 19.18 -13.24
N LYS A 77 7.67 19.15 -12.20
CA LYS A 77 8.79 18.22 -12.06
C LYS A 77 8.42 16.96 -11.29
N VAL A 78 7.46 17.06 -10.37
CA VAL A 78 7.04 15.96 -9.50
C VAL A 78 5.52 15.86 -9.54
N ALA A 79 4.99 14.64 -9.67
CA ALA A 79 3.59 14.33 -9.49
C ALA A 79 3.44 13.45 -8.24
N TRP A 80 2.55 13.83 -7.33
CA TRP A 80 2.25 13.08 -6.12
C TRP A 80 0.78 12.68 -6.08
N PHE A 81 0.53 11.38 -6.19
CA PHE A 81 -0.80 10.79 -6.14
C PHE A 81 -1.08 10.30 -4.71
N VAL A 82 -2.18 10.75 -4.12
CA VAL A 82 -2.58 10.36 -2.77
C VAL A 82 -4.10 10.16 -2.70
N SER A 83 -4.55 9.07 -2.07
CA SER A 83 -5.97 8.73 -1.90
C SER A 83 -6.51 9.03 -0.49
N ASN A 84 -5.62 9.33 0.47
CA ASN A 84 -5.98 9.66 1.84
C ASN A 84 -5.12 10.85 2.33
N CYS A 85 -5.73 12.00 2.57
CA CYS A 85 -5.02 13.18 3.05
C CYS A 85 -4.91 13.24 4.58
N GLY A 86 -5.71 12.45 5.31
CA GLY A 86 -5.78 12.42 6.78
C GLY A 86 -4.71 11.54 7.45
N ALA A 87 -3.61 11.26 6.75
CA ALA A 87 -2.58 10.35 7.26
C ALA A 87 -1.79 10.98 8.41
N ARG A 88 -1.64 10.20 9.49
CA ARG A 88 -0.92 10.60 10.71
C ARG A 88 0.56 10.20 10.66
N ASN A 89 1.20 10.40 9.51
CA ASN A 89 2.60 10.05 9.30
C ASN A 89 3.45 11.20 8.72
N GLY A 90 2.90 12.41 8.64
CA GLY A 90 3.65 13.58 8.18
C GLY A 90 3.80 13.72 6.66
N ARG A 91 3.27 12.78 5.86
CA ARG A 91 3.53 12.75 4.39
C ARG A 91 3.03 14.00 3.67
N LEU A 92 1.88 14.53 4.09
CA LEU A 92 1.28 15.73 3.48
C LEU A 92 2.07 16.97 3.84
N GLN A 93 2.49 17.08 5.09
CA GLN A 93 3.38 18.16 5.55
C GLN A 93 4.70 18.12 4.78
N PHE A 94 5.31 16.95 4.62
CA PHE A 94 6.52 16.78 3.84
C PHE A 94 6.35 17.23 2.38
N ALA A 95 5.27 16.81 1.72
CA ALA A 95 5.01 17.20 0.34
C ALA A 95 4.79 18.71 0.17
N HIS A 96 4.11 19.36 1.12
CA HIS A 96 3.95 20.81 1.14
C HIS A 96 5.28 21.54 1.38
N GLU A 97 6.13 21.05 2.28
CA GLU A 97 7.47 21.60 2.48
C GLU A 97 8.32 21.44 1.21
N LEU A 98 8.27 20.27 0.57
CA LEU A 98 8.99 20.01 -0.69
C LEU A 98 8.51 20.93 -1.82
N GLN A 99 7.21 21.23 -1.88
CA GLN A 99 6.61 22.11 -2.89
C GLN A 99 7.19 23.54 -2.87
N LYS A 100 7.81 23.97 -1.76
CA LYS A 100 8.51 25.27 -1.67
C LYS A 100 9.82 25.31 -2.47
N TYR A 101 10.43 24.16 -2.74
CA TYR A 101 11.73 24.04 -3.38
C TYR A 101 11.65 23.48 -4.81
N ILE A 102 10.61 22.70 -5.11
CA ILE A 102 10.42 22.08 -6.43
C ILE A 102 8.93 22.06 -6.80
N ASP A 103 8.65 22.23 -8.09
CA ASP A 103 7.29 22.17 -8.64
C ASP A 103 6.66 20.77 -8.49
N VAL A 104 5.91 20.60 -7.40
CA VAL A 104 5.14 19.39 -7.08
C VAL A 104 3.67 19.63 -7.41
N SER A 105 3.09 18.76 -8.24
CA SER A 105 1.66 18.66 -8.46
C SER A 105 1.08 17.60 -7.53
N ILE A 106 0.12 17.98 -6.68
CA ILE A 106 -0.56 17.08 -5.75
C ILE A 106 -1.94 16.79 -6.33
N SER A 107 -2.23 15.51 -6.59
CA SER A 107 -3.53 15.08 -7.12
C SER A 107 -4.14 14.02 -6.20
N PHE A 108 -5.41 14.24 -5.87
CA PHE A 108 -6.20 13.27 -5.14
C PHE A 108 -6.72 12.22 -6.12
N SER A 109 -6.36 10.96 -5.89
CA SER A 109 -6.79 9.84 -6.72
C SER A 109 -7.55 8.85 -5.85
N LEU A 110 -8.80 8.56 -6.19
CA LEU A 110 -9.57 7.47 -5.61
C LEU A 110 -9.12 6.19 -6.32
N PHE A 111 -8.18 5.47 -5.73
CA PHE A 111 -8.04 4.04 -5.96
C PHE A 111 -8.89 3.32 -4.91
#